data_AF-A0AAV8HMI8-F1
#
_entry.id   AF-A0AAV8HMI8-F1
#
_cell.length_a   1.000
_cell.length_b   1.000
_cell.length_c   1.000
_cell.angle_alpha   90.00
_cell.angle_beta   90.00
_cell.angle_gamma   90.00
#
_symmetry.space_group_name_H-M   'P 1'
#
loop_
_entity.id
_entity.type
_entity.pdbx_description
1 polymer ?
#
loop_
_entity_poly.entity_id
_entity_poly.type
_entity_poly.pdbx_seq_one_letter_code
_entity_poly.pdbx_strand_id
1 'polypeptide(L)'
;MASTDSNLEASSEYPSLYQTARIFTSLSYYSFQIQQHGHHFIRLHFYPFVYQNYDLANAKFNVSTQDIMLLTDFQLKNISSPIVKEYLVNITKDKLNVFFQPFSDLAFVNAIEVVSVPDTLIFDLASTINPIRQYTGLSTQALENVYRVNMGIPKVTPDNDTLWRTWVPDASFIQNQNFARWKSTIATINYMEGLVTAETAPPIVYSTATELALLNETTKGARFNITWQFDLQEGYTYMLRFHFFDIVSISANQLLFDVYVGPWAVLTDFGLPSLARPQFTDFILSAEDSTCKLNISIGPSKTANVPPDGILNGLEIFKFNNISSRNYAGSRVSLVIVLGIVVVAMISFVIIVLVGKRQLEKKRHFKMRRRSTIKNTVPCHNGDLSYRFMLSELQEATHNFDENWVIGVGGFGKVYNGVFF
;
A
#
# COMPACT_ATOMS: atom_id res chain seq x y z
N MET A 1 -6.66 23.26 5.80
CA MET A 1 -7.64 22.29 6.33
C MET A 1 -8.98 22.73 5.76
N ALA A 2 -9.69 21.84 5.06
CA ALA A 2 -10.99 22.10 4.46
C ALA A 2 -12.09 21.57 5.40
N SER A 3 -13.22 22.27 5.47
CA SER A 3 -14.40 21.85 6.24
C SER A 3 -15.65 21.94 5.37
N THR A 4 -16.61 21.06 5.59
CA THR A 4 -17.92 21.09 4.94
C THR A 4 -18.76 22.30 5.35
N ASP A 5 -18.48 22.95 6.49
CA ASP A 5 -19.24 24.10 7.02
C ASP A 5 -19.30 25.33 6.09
N SER A 6 -18.39 25.45 5.12
CA SER A 6 -18.38 26.59 4.19
C SER A 6 -19.41 26.47 3.05
N ASN A 7 -20.04 25.30 2.87
CA ASN A 7 -21.13 25.08 1.93
C ASN A 7 -22.35 24.61 2.72
N LEU A 8 -23.39 25.46 2.77
CA LEU A 8 -24.68 25.25 3.44
C LEU A 8 -25.46 24.04 2.87
N GLU A 9 -25.01 22.81 3.08
CA GLU A 9 -25.80 21.55 3.05
C GLU A 9 -25.03 20.44 3.82
N ALA A 10 -24.71 20.66 5.10
CA ALA A 10 -24.18 19.60 5.95
C ALA A 10 -25.34 18.70 6.44
N SER A 11 -25.73 17.71 5.63
CA SER A 11 -26.52 16.57 6.14
C SER A 11 -25.64 15.81 7.15
N SER A 12 -26.04 15.84 8.42
CA SER A 12 -25.29 15.32 9.57
C SER A 12 -25.32 13.79 9.70
N GLU A 13 -25.08 13.05 8.61
CA GLU A 13 -25.21 11.59 8.59
C GLU A 13 -23.91 10.87 9.01
N TYR A 14 -22.76 11.56 8.95
CA TYR A 14 -21.44 10.96 9.19
C TYR A 14 -20.68 11.60 10.37
N PRO A 15 -19.81 10.82 11.05
CA PRO A 15 -18.96 11.32 12.14
C PRO A 15 -18.17 12.58 11.74
N SER A 16 -17.91 13.44 12.73
CA SER A 16 -17.16 14.70 12.55
C SER A 16 -15.82 14.53 11.84
N LEU A 17 -15.20 13.35 11.94
CA LEU A 17 -13.99 12.96 11.24
C LEU A 17 -14.08 13.17 9.70
N TYR A 18 -15.24 12.91 9.10
CA TYR A 18 -15.43 12.99 7.65
C TYR A 18 -15.94 14.35 7.16
N GLN A 19 -16.24 15.27 8.09
CA GLN A 19 -16.67 16.63 7.77
C GLN A 19 -15.50 17.55 7.42
N THR A 20 -14.26 17.10 7.66
CA THR A 20 -13.04 17.86 7.34
C THR A 20 -12.05 17.01 6.56
N ALA A 21 -11.18 17.67 5.79
CA ALA A 21 -10.10 17.02 5.05
C ALA A 21 -8.86 17.91 4.99
N ARG A 22 -7.68 17.31 4.89
CA ARG A 22 -6.47 18.02 4.45
C ARG A 22 -6.27 17.80 2.96
N ILE A 23 -6.14 18.92 2.23
CA ILE A 23 -5.88 18.95 0.80
C ILE A 23 -4.39 19.17 0.57
N PHE A 24 -3.83 18.45 -0.40
CA PHE A 24 -2.44 18.58 -0.86
C PHE A 24 -2.42 18.86 -2.35
N THR A 25 -1.73 19.94 -2.73
CA THR A 25 -1.54 20.35 -4.14
C THR A 25 -0.12 20.07 -4.64
N SER A 26 0.72 19.47 -3.80
CA SER A 26 2.08 19.05 -4.10
C SER A 26 2.45 17.86 -3.21
N LEU A 27 3.55 17.18 -3.51
CA LEU A 27 4.11 16.14 -2.65
C LEU A 27 4.19 16.64 -1.21
N SER A 28 3.48 15.95 -0.33
CA SER A 28 3.35 16.29 1.08
C SER A 28 3.42 15.01 1.91
N TYR A 29 3.76 15.13 3.20
CA TYR A 29 3.80 13.96 4.07
C TYR A 29 3.47 14.31 5.52
N TYR A 30 3.03 13.29 6.26
CA TYR A 30 3.03 13.29 7.72
C TYR A 30 4.17 12.43 8.23
N SER A 31 4.72 12.78 9.39
CA SER A 31 5.78 12.01 10.05
C SER A 31 5.33 11.63 11.47
N PHE A 32 5.31 10.34 11.76
CA PHE A 32 4.94 9.76 13.04
C PHE A 32 6.19 9.22 13.72
N GLN A 33 6.38 9.53 15.00
CA GLN A 33 7.40 8.88 15.82
C GLN A 33 6.88 7.51 16.25
N ILE A 34 7.65 6.46 15.97
CA ILE A 34 7.33 5.08 16.29
C ILE A 34 8.08 4.70 17.55
N GLN A 35 7.35 4.44 18.63
CA GLN A 35 7.92 4.13 19.94
C GLN A 35 8.27 2.65 20.08
N GLN A 36 7.43 1.78 19.50
CA GLN A 36 7.62 0.34 19.48
C GLN A 36 7.75 -0.09 18.02
N HIS A 37 8.85 -0.75 17.66
CA HIS A 37 8.99 -1.36 16.34
C HIS A 37 8.17 -2.64 16.24
N GLY A 38 7.81 -3.03 15.01
CA GLY A 38 7.00 -4.20 14.73
C GLY A 38 5.74 -3.85 13.95
N HIS A 39 4.71 -4.66 14.11
CA HIS A 39 3.49 -4.54 13.33
C HIS A 39 2.62 -3.35 13.73
N HIS A 40 2.13 -2.63 12.73
CA HIS A 40 1.21 -1.51 12.90
C HIS A 40 0.10 -1.57 11.85
N PHE A 41 -1.12 -1.23 12.27
CA PHE A 41 -2.14 -0.80 11.32
C PHE A 41 -1.90 0.65 10.89
N ILE A 42 -1.97 0.89 9.59
CA ILE A 42 -2.13 2.22 9.00
C ILE A 42 -3.53 2.28 8.39
N ARG A 43 -4.38 3.19 8.87
CA ARG A 43 -5.72 3.43 8.30
C ARG A 43 -5.79 4.80 7.69
N LEU A 44 -6.28 4.86 6.47
CA LEU A 44 -6.48 6.09 5.71
C LEU A 44 -7.97 6.28 5.46
N HIS A 45 -8.50 7.40 5.93
CA HIS A 45 -9.92 7.73 5.88
C HIS A 45 -10.19 8.71 4.76
N PHE A 46 -11.15 8.37 3.89
CA PHE A 46 -11.52 9.20 2.75
C PHE A 46 -13.02 9.35 2.62
N TYR A 47 -13.47 10.60 2.50
CA TYR A 47 -14.81 11.00 2.12
C TYR A 47 -14.70 12.32 1.33
N PRO A 48 -14.94 12.30 0.01
CA PRO A 48 -14.82 13.47 -0.83
C PRO A 48 -16.03 14.39 -0.66
N PHE A 49 -15.77 15.69 -0.65
CA PHE A 49 -16.78 16.75 -0.67
C PHE A 49 -16.23 17.94 -1.47
N VAL A 50 -17.08 18.91 -1.81
CA VAL A 50 -16.65 20.13 -2.49
C VAL A 50 -16.31 21.20 -1.46
N TYR A 51 -15.12 21.79 -1.57
CA TYR A 51 -14.66 22.90 -0.74
C TYR A 51 -14.07 24.01 -1.61
N GLN A 52 -14.74 25.17 -1.68
CA GLN A 52 -14.36 26.27 -2.55
C GLN A 52 -14.20 25.79 -4.01
N ASN A 53 -13.02 25.95 -4.60
CA ASN A 53 -12.70 25.52 -5.96
C ASN A 53 -12.16 24.09 -6.03
N TYR A 54 -12.11 23.36 -4.91
CA TYR A 54 -11.61 22.00 -4.83
C TYR A 54 -12.77 21.02 -4.76
N ASP A 55 -12.89 20.19 -5.80
CA ASP A 55 -13.75 19.02 -5.78
C ASP A 55 -12.90 17.78 -5.48
N LEU A 56 -13.04 17.26 -4.25
CA LEU A 56 -12.25 16.12 -3.78
C LEU A 56 -12.59 14.82 -4.54
N ALA A 57 -13.74 14.72 -5.21
CA ALA A 57 -14.09 13.55 -6.02
C ALA A 57 -13.21 13.44 -7.28
N ASN A 58 -12.61 14.55 -7.73
CA ASN A 58 -11.69 14.57 -8.87
C ASN A 58 -10.23 14.24 -8.47
N ALA A 59 -9.97 13.99 -7.19
CA ALA A 59 -8.63 13.69 -6.72
C ALA A 59 -8.07 12.39 -7.34
N LYS A 60 -6.82 12.48 -7.82
CA LYS A 60 -6.06 11.35 -8.34
C LYS A 60 -4.66 11.39 -7.74
N PHE A 61 -4.31 10.42 -6.91
CA PHE A 61 -3.04 10.46 -6.17
C PHE A 61 -2.52 9.08 -5.76
N ASN A 62 -1.25 9.03 -5.37
CA ASN A 62 -0.64 7.90 -4.70
C ASN A 62 -0.48 8.20 -3.21
N VAL A 63 -0.49 7.13 -2.40
CA VAL A 63 -0.08 7.18 -0.99
C VAL A 63 0.98 6.12 -0.76
N SER A 64 2.09 6.50 -0.13
CA SER A 64 3.19 5.56 0.17
C SER A 64 3.77 5.83 1.55
N THR A 65 4.42 4.81 2.12
CA THR A 65 5.41 5.01 3.18
C THR A 65 6.79 5.21 2.56
N GLN A 66 7.86 5.20 3.37
CA GLN A 66 9.23 5.17 2.85
C GLN A 66 9.54 3.90 2.06
N ASP A 67 8.88 2.79 2.40
CA ASP A 67 9.27 1.45 1.93
C ASP A 67 8.15 0.74 1.15
N ILE A 68 6.90 1.18 1.31
CA ILE A 68 5.70 0.48 0.79
C ILE A 68 4.81 1.47 0.03
N MET A 69 4.35 1.05 -1.15
CA MET A 69 3.29 1.76 -1.87
C MET A 69 1.94 1.33 -1.32
N LEU A 70 1.21 2.19 -0.60
CA LEU A 70 -0.09 1.84 0.00
C LEU A 70 -1.21 1.92 -1.04
N LEU A 71 -1.26 3.04 -1.76
CA LEU A 71 -2.27 3.34 -2.76
C LEU A 71 -1.60 3.79 -4.06
N THR A 72 -1.99 3.19 -5.18
CA THR A 72 -1.51 3.54 -6.53
C THR A 72 -2.69 3.94 -7.39
N ASP A 73 -2.58 5.04 -8.12
CA ASP A 73 -3.64 5.56 -9.00
C ASP A 73 -4.99 5.59 -8.27
N PHE A 74 -5.00 6.13 -7.04
CA PHE A 74 -6.19 6.14 -6.21
C PHE A 74 -7.14 7.24 -6.67
N GLN A 75 -8.39 6.84 -6.90
CA GLN A 75 -9.51 7.70 -7.26
C GLN A 75 -10.76 7.20 -6.56
N LEU A 76 -11.60 8.14 -6.13
CA LEU A 76 -12.89 7.85 -5.51
C LEU A 76 -13.99 8.35 -6.43
N LYS A 77 -14.67 7.42 -7.11
CA LYS A 77 -15.77 7.74 -8.02
C LYS A 77 -17.08 7.26 -7.42
N ASN A 78 -18.08 8.12 -7.40
CA ASN A 78 -19.47 7.79 -7.04
C ASN A 78 -19.62 7.09 -5.68
N ILE A 79 -18.89 7.56 -4.65
CA ILE A 79 -19.02 6.96 -3.31
C ILE A 79 -20.16 7.63 -2.54
N SER A 80 -21.00 6.83 -1.90
CA SER A 80 -22.12 7.30 -1.07
C SER A 80 -21.78 7.33 0.42
N SER A 81 -20.70 6.67 0.83
CA SER A 81 -20.26 6.54 2.22
C SER A 81 -18.74 6.65 2.35
N PRO A 82 -18.22 7.02 3.54
CA PRO A 82 -16.80 7.06 3.78
C PRO A 82 -16.10 5.72 3.60
N ILE A 83 -14.85 5.76 3.13
CA ILE A 83 -14.03 4.57 2.90
C ILE A 83 -12.80 4.62 3.81
N VAL A 84 -12.48 3.48 4.41
CA VAL A 84 -11.26 3.27 5.18
C VAL A 84 -10.38 2.29 4.42
N LYS A 85 -9.13 2.66 4.18
CA LYS A 85 -8.08 1.78 3.64
C LYS A 85 -7.16 1.37 4.77
N GLU A 86 -7.18 0.09 5.14
CA GLU A 86 -6.41 -0.46 6.26
C GLU A 86 -5.28 -1.34 5.75
N TYR A 87 -4.07 -1.07 6.25
CA TYR A 87 -2.86 -1.81 5.95
C TYR A 87 -2.20 -2.28 7.23
N LEU A 88 -1.80 -3.54 7.29
CA LEU A 88 -0.91 -4.06 8.32
C LEU A 88 0.50 -4.10 7.75
N VAL A 89 1.42 -3.39 8.42
CA VAL A 89 2.80 -3.24 7.96
C VAL A 89 3.77 -3.43 9.13
N ASN A 90 4.92 -4.03 8.85
CA ASN A 90 6.01 -4.13 9.81
C ASN A 90 6.90 -2.88 9.70
N ILE A 91 7.02 -2.12 10.79
CA ILE A 91 7.78 -0.87 10.84
C ILE A 91 9.01 -1.06 11.74
N THR A 92 10.19 -0.92 11.14
CA THR A 92 11.49 -1.12 11.80
C THR A 92 12.28 0.16 12.04
N LYS A 93 11.72 1.31 11.64
CA LYS A 93 12.35 2.64 11.77
C LYS A 93 11.63 3.46 12.83
N ASP A 94 12.37 4.33 13.52
CA ASP A 94 11.82 5.24 14.54
C ASP A 94 10.84 6.28 13.98
N LYS A 95 10.81 6.45 12.65
CA LYS A 95 9.90 7.37 11.97
C LYS A 95 9.18 6.70 10.82
N LEU A 96 7.86 6.77 10.87
CA LEU A 96 6.99 6.46 9.74
C LEU A 96 6.62 7.76 9.02
N ASN A 97 6.94 7.87 7.74
CA ASN A 97 6.49 8.97 6.90
C ASN A 97 5.41 8.45 5.96
N VAL A 98 4.26 9.10 5.91
CA VAL A 98 3.17 8.79 4.99
C VAL A 98 3.08 9.92 3.96
N PHE A 99 3.46 9.62 2.72
CA PHE A 99 3.53 10.56 1.60
C PHE A 99 2.24 10.54 0.79
N PHE A 100 1.78 11.71 0.40
CA PHE A 100 0.66 11.93 -0.51
C PHE A 100 1.18 12.64 -1.75
N GLN A 101 1.04 11.98 -2.91
CA GLN A 101 1.54 12.48 -4.19
C GLN A 101 0.39 12.65 -5.17
N PRO A 102 -0.10 13.89 -5.40
CA PRO A 102 -1.04 14.19 -6.47
C PRO A 102 -0.46 13.87 -7.86
N PHE A 103 -1.28 13.38 -8.79
CA PHE A 103 -0.89 13.23 -10.21
C PHE A 103 -1.00 14.54 -10.98
N SER A 104 -2.10 15.29 -10.81
CA SER A 104 -2.23 16.65 -11.33
C SER A 104 -2.21 17.65 -10.17
N ASP A 105 -3.34 17.80 -9.47
CA ASP A 105 -3.57 18.98 -8.65
C ASP A 105 -4.01 18.68 -7.22
N LEU A 106 -4.51 17.46 -6.97
CA LEU A 106 -5.20 17.16 -5.71
C LEU A 106 -4.90 15.77 -5.17
N ALA A 107 -4.45 15.73 -3.92
CA ALA A 107 -4.60 14.62 -3.01
C ALA A 107 -5.32 15.10 -1.76
N PHE A 108 -5.98 14.20 -1.04
CA PHE A 108 -6.57 14.56 0.24
C PHE A 108 -6.61 13.38 1.20
N VAL A 109 -6.82 13.67 2.47
CA VAL A 109 -7.12 12.68 3.50
C VAL A 109 -7.99 13.33 4.58
N ASN A 110 -9.00 12.60 5.07
CA ASN A 110 -9.82 13.07 6.19
C ASN A 110 -9.11 12.77 7.51
N ALA A 111 -8.59 11.55 7.66
CA ALA A 111 -7.85 11.13 8.84
C ALA A 111 -6.83 10.02 8.55
N ILE A 112 -5.84 9.91 9.43
CA ILE A 112 -4.82 8.87 9.42
C ILE A 112 -4.74 8.27 10.82
N GLU A 113 -4.87 6.95 10.93
CA GLU A 113 -4.58 6.22 12.17
C GLU A 113 -3.30 5.41 11.98
N VAL A 114 -2.46 5.39 13.02
CA VAL A 114 -1.28 4.52 13.11
C VAL A 114 -1.36 3.83 14.46
N VAL A 115 -1.65 2.52 14.46
CA VAL A 115 -1.97 1.74 15.66
C VAL A 115 -1.00 0.58 15.78
N SER A 116 -0.21 0.54 16.85
CA SER A 116 0.68 -0.60 17.14
C SER A 116 -0.15 -1.85 17.45
N VAL A 117 0.29 -3.01 16.97
CA VAL A 117 -0.38 -4.28 17.23
C VAL A 117 0.64 -5.34 17.66
N PRO A 118 0.22 -6.39 18.40
CA PRO A 118 1.12 -7.46 18.82
C PRO A 118 1.69 -8.23 17.61
N ASP A 119 2.95 -8.66 17.70
CA ASP A 119 3.57 -9.50 16.67
C ASP A 119 2.89 -10.87 16.54
N THR A 120 2.18 -11.32 17.58
CA THR A 120 1.36 -12.54 17.55
C THR A 120 0.08 -12.38 16.71
N LEU A 121 -0.21 -11.18 16.19
CA LEU A 121 -1.35 -10.98 15.30
C LEU A 121 -1.11 -11.68 13.95
N ILE A 122 0.12 -11.67 13.42
CA ILE A 122 0.49 -12.37 12.18
C ILE A 122 1.74 -13.20 12.42
N PHE A 123 1.56 -14.52 12.37
CA PHE A 123 2.68 -15.45 12.44
C PHE A 123 3.41 -15.53 11.11
N ASP A 124 4.67 -15.96 11.15
CA ASP A 124 5.49 -16.05 9.93
C ASP A 124 5.10 -17.21 9.01
N LEU A 125 4.43 -18.22 9.56
CA LEU A 125 4.06 -19.45 8.88
C LEU A 125 2.59 -19.44 8.44
N ALA A 126 2.35 -19.90 7.23
CA ALA A 126 1.01 -20.18 6.68
C ALA A 126 1.06 -21.40 5.76
N SER A 127 -0.05 -21.75 5.10
CA SER A 127 -0.08 -22.80 4.08
C SER A 127 -0.49 -22.25 2.73
N THR A 128 0.22 -22.57 1.64
CA THR A 128 -0.28 -22.29 0.29
C THR A 128 -1.50 -23.17 -0.02
N ILE A 129 -2.37 -22.72 -0.92
CA ILE A 129 -3.59 -23.45 -1.28
C ILE A 129 -3.32 -24.50 -2.38
N ASN A 130 -2.51 -24.13 -3.37
CA ASN A 130 -2.27 -24.96 -4.55
C ASN A 130 -0.81 -24.86 -5.02
N PRO A 131 0.01 -25.92 -4.87
CA PRO A 131 -0.22 -27.08 -3.99
C PRO A 131 -0.17 -26.68 -2.51
N ILE A 132 -0.70 -27.53 -1.62
CA ILE A 132 -0.58 -27.33 -0.17
C ILE A 132 0.87 -27.51 0.26
N ARG A 133 1.51 -26.42 0.72
CA ARG A 133 2.88 -26.37 1.23
C ARG A 133 2.99 -25.34 2.34
N GLN A 134 4.00 -25.46 3.19
CA GLN A 134 4.32 -24.42 4.15
C GLN A 134 4.81 -23.16 3.43
N TYR A 135 4.22 -22.03 3.79
CA TYR A 135 4.65 -20.69 3.43
C TYR A 135 5.41 -20.07 4.61
N THR A 136 6.48 -19.34 4.32
CA THR A 136 7.33 -18.65 5.31
C THR A 136 7.53 -17.20 4.90
N GLY A 137 7.77 -16.30 5.86
CA GLY A 137 7.94 -14.88 5.59
C GLY A 137 6.65 -14.06 5.59
N LEU A 138 5.52 -14.60 6.08
CA LEU A 138 4.24 -13.89 6.09
C LEU A 138 4.28 -12.64 6.97
N SER A 139 4.99 -12.70 8.10
CA SER A 139 5.16 -11.57 9.03
C SER A 139 5.94 -10.40 8.45
N THR A 140 6.62 -10.59 7.32
CA THR A 140 7.37 -9.54 6.63
C THR A 140 6.56 -8.85 5.53
N GLN A 141 5.38 -9.37 5.21
CA GLN A 141 4.55 -8.87 4.12
C GLN A 141 3.74 -7.65 4.57
N ALA A 142 3.58 -6.69 3.66
CA ALA A 142 2.59 -5.63 3.82
C ALA A 142 1.23 -6.15 3.36
N LEU A 143 0.20 -6.01 4.17
CA LEU A 143 -1.12 -6.61 3.93
C LEU A 143 -2.20 -5.52 3.91
N GLU A 144 -2.95 -5.40 2.82
CA GLU A 144 -4.18 -4.57 2.77
C GLU A 144 -5.36 -5.44 3.21
N ASN A 145 -6.11 -5.05 4.24
CA ASN A 145 -7.37 -5.71 4.56
C ASN A 145 -8.40 -5.39 3.47
N VAL A 146 -8.94 -6.42 2.81
CA VAL A 146 -9.98 -6.26 1.79
C VAL A 146 -11.35 -6.74 2.28
N TYR A 147 -11.37 -7.79 3.11
CA TYR A 147 -12.59 -8.24 3.78
C TYR A 147 -12.28 -8.65 5.22
N ARG A 148 -13.23 -8.36 6.11
CA ARG A 148 -13.23 -8.79 7.51
C ARG A 148 -14.66 -9.07 7.93
N VAL A 149 -14.97 -10.35 8.12
CA VAL A 149 -16.34 -10.86 8.16
C VAL A 149 -16.59 -11.57 9.48
N ASN A 150 -17.64 -11.15 10.18
CA ASN A 150 -18.23 -11.89 11.28
C ASN A 150 -19.31 -12.82 10.73
N MET A 151 -19.23 -14.11 11.00
CA MET A 151 -20.21 -15.07 10.50
C MET A 151 -21.49 -15.01 11.33
N GLY A 152 -22.61 -14.76 10.67
CA GLY A 152 -23.86 -14.42 11.30
C GLY A 152 -23.93 -12.94 11.68
N ILE A 153 -24.50 -12.69 12.86
CA ILE A 153 -24.77 -11.35 13.40
C ILE A 153 -24.27 -11.30 14.83
N PRO A 154 -23.89 -10.12 15.36
CA PRO A 154 -24.05 -8.78 14.79
C PRO A 154 -22.84 -8.30 13.96
N LYS A 155 -22.96 -7.11 13.36
CA LYS A 155 -21.81 -6.32 12.92
C LYS A 155 -20.99 -5.94 14.15
N VAL A 156 -19.67 -6.15 14.10
CA VAL A 156 -18.75 -5.66 15.14
C VAL A 156 -18.23 -4.29 14.74
N THR A 157 -18.47 -3.28 15.57
CA THR A 157 -18.01 -1.90 15.38
C THR A 157 -16.68 -1.68 16.11
N PRO A 158 -15.94 -0.60 15.78
CA PRO A 158 -14.67 -0.28 16.45
C PRO A 158 -14.76 -0.25 17.98
N ASP A 159 -15.87 0.25 18.55
CA ASP A 159 -16.09 0.30 20.01
C ASP A 159 -16.18 -1.09 20.67
N ASN A 160 -16.40 -2.14 19.88
CA ASN A 160 -16.54 -3.52 20.32
C ASN A 160 -15.39 -4.42 19.84
N ASP A 161 -14.34 -3.85 19.24
CA ASP A 161 -13.13 -4.55 18.80
C ASP A 161 -11.88 -4.01 19.50
N THR A 162 -11.01 -4.93 19.90
CA THR A 162 -9.76 -4.64 20.64
C THR A 162 -8.77 -3.77 19.87
N LEU A 163 -8.81 -3.80 18.54
CA LEU A 163 -7.94 -3.04 17.65
C LEU A 163 -8.73 -2.03 16.80
N TRP A 164 -9.97 -1.69 17.19
CA TRP A 164 -10.87 -0.78 16.48
C TRP A 164 -11.18 -1.20 15.03
N ARG A 165 -11.16 -2.50 14.76
CA ARG A 165 -11.56 -3.07 13.46
C ARG A 165 -13.08 -3.13 13.35
N THR A 166 -13.56 -3.14 12.12
CA THR A 166 -14.97 -3.44 11.82
C THR A 166 -15.09 -4.82 11.21
N TRP A 167 -15.98 -5.66 11.74
CA TRP A 167 -16.33 -6.96 11.17
C TRP A 167 -17.76 -6.90 10.63
N VAL A 168 -17.93 -7.10 9.32
CA VAL A 168 -19.25 -7.05 8.68
C VAL A 168 -19.95 -8.41 8.75
N PRO A 169 -21.29 -8.46 8.90
CA PRO A 169 -22.05 -9.70 8.81
C PRO A 169 -21.85 -10.41 7.46
N ASP A 170 -21.92 -11.73 7.47
CA ASP A 170 -21.61 -12.54 6.29
C ASP A 170 -22.76 -12.67 5.27
N ALA A 171 -23.97 -12.26 5.66
CA ALA A 171 -25.20 -12.42 4.88
C ALA A 171 -25.07 -11.98 3.41
N SER A 172 -24.43 -10.84 3.13
CA SER A 172 -24.29 -10.29 1.78
C SER A 172 -23.37 -11.10 0.87
N PHE A 173 -22.52 -11.97 1.43
CA PHE A 173 -21.57 -12.79 0.67
C PHE A 173 -22.10 -14.20 0.39
N ILE A 174 -23.11 -14.66 1.14
CA ILE A 174 -23.68 -16.00 1.01
C ILE A 174 -24.45 -16.13 -0.32
N GLN A 175 -24.08 -17.12 -1.14
CA GLN A 175 -24.73 -17.37 -2.43
C GLN A 175 -26.15 -17.93 -2.30
N ASN A 176 -26.38 -18.79 -1.30
CA ASN A 176 -27.70 -19.39 -1.04
C ASN A 176 -27.98 -19.44 0.46
N GLN A 177 -28.87 -18.57 0.92
CA GLN A 177 -29.25 -18.44 2.32
C GLN A 177 -29.91 -19.70 2.89
N ASN A 178 -30.52 -20.55 2.06
CA ASN A 178 -31.17 -21.78 2.52
C ASN A 178 -30.17 -22.81 3.09
N PHE A 179 -28.88 -22.65 2.80
CA PHE A 179 -27.82 -23.54 3.30
C PHE A 179 -27.11 -22.97 4.53
N ALA A 180 -27.51 -21.79 5.00
CA ALA A 180 -26.89 -21.09 6.12
C ALA A 180 -27.82 -21.04 7.32
N ARG A 181 -27.29 -21.40 8.49
CA ARG A 181 -27.97 -21.24 9.78
C ARG A 181 -27.07 -20.49 10.74
N TRP A 182 -27.50 -19.31 11.17
CA TRP A 182 -26.74 -18.55 12.17
C TRP A 182 -26.90 -19.14 13.56
N LYS A 183 -25.78 -19.20 14.26
CA LYS A 183 -25.67 -19.70 15.63
C LYS A 183 -24.95 -18.68 16.49
N SER A 184 -25.31 -18.67 17.77
CA SER A 184 -24.65 -17.85 18.77
C SER A 184 -24.57 -18.60 20.10
N THR A 185 -23.60 -18.23 20.92
CA THR A 185 -23.40 -18.78 22.26
C THR A 185 -23.02 -17.68 23.25
N ILE A 186 -23.24 -17.97 24.52
CA ILE A 186 -22.74 -17.16 25.66
C ILE A 186 -21.57 -17.87 26.38
N ALA A 187 -21.02 -18.93 25.78
CA ALA A 187 -19.92 -19.69 26.34
C ALA A 187 -18.68 -18.81 26.54
N THR A 188 -17.95 -19.06 27.62
CA THR A 188 -16.69 -18.39 27.89
C THR A 188 -15.62 -18.86 26.91
N ILE A 189 -14.99 -17.90 26.23
CA ILE A 189 -13.90 -18.15 25.30
C ILE A 189 -12.58 -18.17 26.09
N ASN A 190 -11.86 -19.28 26.02
CA ASN A 190 -10.55 -19.42 26.67
C ASN A 190 -9.45 -18.98 25.71
N TYR A 191 -9.14 -17.68 25.72
CA TYR A 191 -7.98 -17.13 25.02
C TYR A 191 -6.68 -17.57 25.69
N MET A 192 -5.66 -17.83 24.86
CA MET A 192 -4.35 -18.28 25.33
C MET A 192 -3.26 -17.40 24.71
N GLU A 193 -2.45 -16.81 25.57
CA GLU A 193 -1.31 -15.99 25.15
C GLU A 193 -0.36 -16.81 24.27
N GLY A 194 0.14 -16.19 23.19
CA GLY A 194 0.98 -16.86 22.18
C GLY A 194 0.21 -17.73 21.17
N LEU A 195 -1.11 -17.89 21.30
CA LEU A 195 -1.99 -18.55 20.34
C LEU A 195 -3.05 -17.57 19.82
N VAL A 196 -4.32 -17.79 20.19
CA VAL A 196 -5.43 -16.90 19.89
C VAL A 196 -5.69 -16.01 21.09
N THR A 197 -5.72 -14.70 20.83
CA THR A 197 -5.98 -13.65 21.81
C THR A 197 -7.19 -12.81 21.40
N ALA A 198 -7.64 -11.90 22.25
CA ALA A 198 -8.73 -10.98 21.92
C ALA A 198 -8.34 -9.99 20.81
N GLU A 199 -7.03 -9.73 20.64
CA GLU A 199 -6.44 -8.97 19.54
C GLU A 199 -6.51 -9.75 18.22
N THR A 200 -6.39 -11.09 18.25
CA THR A 200 -6.60 -11.93 17.06
C THR A 200 -8.00 -11.71 16.49
N ALA A 201 -9.04 -11.90 17.30
CA ALA A 201 -10.42 -11.51 17.01
C ALA A 201 -11.22 -11.38 18.33
N PRO A 202 -12.16 -10.43 18.42
CA PRO A 202 -12.87 -10.14 19.65
C PRO A 202 -13.84 -11.29 20.01
N PRO A 203 -14.29 -11.39 21.27
CA PRO A 203 -15.18 -12.45 21.73
C PRO A 203 -16.41 -12.64 20.86
N ILE A 204 -16.95 -11.54 20.33
CA ILE A 204 -18.15 -11.54 19.49
C ILE A 204 -17.96 -12.44 18.26
N VAL A 205 -16.79 -12.39 17.62
CA VAL A 205 -16.50 -13.19 16.41
C VAL A 205 -16.54 -14.68 16.71
N TYR A 206 -15.95 -15.12 17.81
CA TYR A 206 -15.98 -16.54 18.18
C TYR A 206 -17.31 -16.96 18.80
N SER A 207 -18.09 -16.03 19.38
CA SER A 207 -19.41 -16.34 19.95
C SER A 207 -20.50 -16.58 18.92
N THR A 208 -20.25 -16.26 17.65
CA THR A 208 -21.20 -16.42 16.54
C THR A 208 -20.61 -17.31 15.46
N ALA A 209 -21.48 -17.99 14.71
CA ALA A 209 -21.07 -18.78 13.57
C ALA A 209 -22.18 -18.85 12.54
N THR A 210 -21.78 -19.13 11.30
CA THR A 210 -22.68 -19.64 10.28
C THR A 210 -22.40 -21.12 10.09
N GLU A 211 -23.43 -21.92 10.34
CA GLU A 211 -23.42 -23.38 10.28
C GLU A 211 -24.14 -23.85 9.00
N LEU A 212 -23.72 -24.98 8.47
CA LEU A 212 -24.40 -25.67 7.39
C LEU A 212 -25.82 -26.06 7.84
N ALA A 213 -26.84 -25.48 7.20
CA ALA A 213 -28.22 -25.82 7.52
C ALA A 213 -28.55 -27.24 7.04
N LEU A 214 -29.02 -28.11 7.94
CA LEU A 214 -29.59 -29.40 7.55
C LEU A 214 -30.95 -29.17 6.86
N LEU A 215 -31.03 -29.46 5.56
CA LEU A 215 -32.31 -29.48 4.84
C LEU A 215 -33.15 -30.70 5.27
N ASN A 216 -34.47 -30.55 5.27
CA ASN A 216 -35.53 -31.47 5.70
C ASN A 216 -35.23 -32.99 5.57
N GLU A 217 -35.97 -33.81 6.33
CA GLU A 217 -35.76 -35.27 6.39
C GLU A 217 -35.71 -36.00 5.03
N THR A 218 -36.35 -35.45 3.99
CA THR A 218 -36.36 -35.98 2.61
C THR A 218 -35.07 -35.74 1.82
N THR A 219 -34.16 -34.89 2.30
CA THR A 219 -32.83 -34.61 1.71
C THR A 219 -31.69 -35.14 2.57
N LYS A 220 -31.97 -36.02 3.55
CA LYS A 220 -30.96 -36.76 4.33
C LYS A 220 -30.01 -37.50 3.36
N GLY A 221 -28.88 -36.87 3.03
CA GLY A 221 -27.89 -37.38 2.08
C GLY A 221 -27.45 -36.38 0.99
N ALA A 222 -28.18 -35.29 0.76
CA ALA A 222 -27.75 -34.24 -0.16
C ALA A 222 -26.55 -33.49 0.45
N ARG A 223 -25.36 -33.66 -0.15
CA ARG A 223 -24.14 -32.96 0.24
C ARG A 223 -24.04 -31.66 -0.56
N PHE A 224 -24.48 -30.56 0.04
CA PHE A 224 -24.24 -29.22 -0.47
C PHE A 224 -23.27 -28.50 0.45
N ASN A 225 -22.67 -27.45 -0.09
CA ASN A 225 -21.81 -26.56 0.67
C ASN A 225 -22.55 -25.25 0.93
N ILE A 226 -22.29 -24.64 2.07
CA ILE A 226 -22.50 -23.21 2.21
C ILE A 226 -21.32 -22.49 1.54
N THR A 227 -21.62 -21.52 0.68
CA THR A 227 -20.62 -20.81 -0.12
C THR A 227 -20.78 -19.29 0.03
N TRP A 228 -19.69 -18.64 0.39
CA TRP A 228 -19.52 -17.18 0.36
C TRP A 228 -18.74 -16.80 -0.90
N GLN A 229 -19.13 -15.71 -1.56
CA GLN A 229 -18.45 -15.17 -2.73
C GLN A 229 -17.89 -13.78 -2.42
N PHE A 230 -16.63 -13.57 -2.78
CA PHE A 230 -15.93 -12.31 -2.62
C PHE A 230 -15.40 -11.82 -3.96
N ASP A 231 -15.61 -10.53 -4.25
CA ASP A 231 -15.03 -9.89 -5.43
C ASP A 231 -13.59 -9.47 -5.12
N LEU A 232 -12.62 -10.00 -5.87
CA LEU A 232 -11.18 -9.76 -5.70
C LEU A 232 -10.56 -9.14 -6.95
N GLN A 233 -9.34 -8.64 -6.82
CA GLN A 233 -8.51 -8.25 -7.96
C GLN A 233 -7.63 -9.42 -8.39
N GLU A 234 -7.68 -9.75 -9.69
CA GLU A 234 -6.85 -10.78 -10.28
C GLU A 234 -5.37 -10.37 -10.31
N GLY A 235 -4.48 -11.37 -10.27
CA GLY A 235 -3.03 -11.17 -10.31
C GLY A 235 -2.40 -10.71 -8.99
N TYR A 236 -3.14 -10.78 -7.88
CA TYR A 236 -2.63 -10.50 -6.54
C TYR A 236 -2.58 -11.75 -5.68
N THR A 237 -1.60 -11.82 -4.80
CA THR A 237 -1.54 -12.83 -3.74
C THR A 237 -2.42 -12.40 -2.57
N TYR A 238 -3.11 -13.34 -1.93
CA TYR A 238 -3.98 -13.08 -0.78
C TYR A 238 -3.64 -14.01 0.38
N MET A 239 -3.68 -13.48 1.60
CA MET A 239 -3.80 -14.26 2.82
C MET A 239 -5.28 -14.39 3.19
N LEU A 240 -5.73 -15.60 3.48
CA LEU A 240 -7.05 -15.92 3.97
C LEU A 240 -6.92 -16.50 5.38
N ARG A 241 -7.53 -15.84 6.35
CA ARG A 241 -7.56 -16.31 7.74
C ARG A 241 -8.97 -16.78 8.09
N PHE A 242 -9.09 -18.05 8.47
CA PHE A 242 -10.34 -18.64 8.92
C PHE A 242 -10.35 -18.74 10.44
N HIS A 243 -11.40 -18.25 11.08
CA HIS A 243 -11.58 -18.32 12.53
C HIS A 243 -12.60 -19.40 12.89
N PHE A 244 -12.24 -20.29 13.81
CA PHE A 244 -13.07 -21.40 14.25
C PHE A 244 -13.18 -21.47 15.78
N PHE A 245 -14.39 -21.73 16.26
CA PHE A 245 -14.71 -22.04 17.64
C PHE A 245 -15.99 -22.86 17.65
N ASP A 246 -15.94 -24.06 18.24
CA ASP A 246 -17.08 -24.98 18.20
C ASP A 246 -18.18 -24.51 19.17
N ILE A 247 -19.25 -23.97 18.59
CA ILE A 247 -20.43 -23.51 19.33
C ILE A 247 -21.68 -24.35 19.06
N VAL A 248 -21.54 -25.45 18.30
CA VAL A 248 -22.67 -26.28 17.84
C VAL A 248 -22.63 -27.69 18.41
N SER A 249 -21.45 -28.22 18.74
CA SER A 249 -21.28 -29.56 19.30
C SER A 249 -21.56 -29.63 20.80
N ILE A 250 -21.99 -30.81 21.25
CA ILE A 250 -22.17 -31.11 22.68
C ILE A 250 -20.84 -31.63 23.29
N SER A 251 -20.02 -32.34 22.49
CA SER A 251 -18.69 -32.79 22.88
C SER A 251 -17.65 -32.55 21.78
N ALA A 252 -16.37 -32.44 22.14
CA ALA A 252 -15.29 -32.28 21.19
C ALA A 252 -15.26 -33.43 20.16
N ASN A 253 -14.75 -33.15 18.95
CA ASN A 253 -14.62 -34.09 17.83
C ASN A 253 -15.95 -34.65 17.28
N GLN A 254 -17.11 -34.03 17.56
CA GLN A 254 -18.37 -34.40 16.91
C GLN A 254 -18.57 -33.71 15.56
N LEU A 255 -17.96 -32.54 15.39
CA LEU A 255 -18.02 -31.76 14.17
C LEU A 255 -16.84 -32.10 13.27
N LEU A 256 -17.13 -32.60 12.07
CA LEU A 256 -16.14 -32.94 11.04
C LEU A 256 -16.60 -32.41 9.68
N PHE A 257 -15.81 -31.55 9.06
CA PHE A 257 -16.21 -30.88 7.82
C PHE A 257 -15.02 -30.55 6.93
N ASP A 258 -15.30 -30.20 5.68
CA ASP A 258 -14.31 -29.80 4.71
C ASP A 258 -14.39 -28.28 4.47
N VAL A 259 -13.23 -27.66 4.27
CA VAL A 259 -13.09 -26.24 3.92
C VAL A 259 -12.52 -26.13 2.51
N TYR A 260 -13.15 -25.32 1.68
CA TYR A 260 -12.79 -25.12 0.29
C TYR A 260 -12.49 -23.66 0.01
N VAL A 261 -11.42 -23.41 -0.75
CA VAL A 261 -11.13 -22.11 -1.37
C VAL A 261 -11.08 -22.34 -2.87
N GLY A 262 -11.99 -21.69 -3.60
CA GLY A 262 -12.21 -21.98 -5.02
C GLY A 262 -12.47 -23.48 -5.24
N PRO A 263 -11.76 -24.14 -6.18
CA PRO A 263 -11.88 -25.57 -6.42
C PRO A 263 -11.08 -26.44 -5.43
N TRP A 264 -10.26 -25.86 -4.55
CA TRP A 264 -9.32 -26.60 -3.70
C TRP A 264 -9.89 -26.88 -2.31
N ALA A 265 -9.81 -28.13 -1.87
CA ALA A 265 -10.05 -28.49 -0.47
C ALA A 265 -8.79 -28.16 0.35
N VAL A 266 -8.86 -27.14 1.20
CA VAL A 266 -7.73 -26.65 2.00
C VAL A 266 -7.67 -27.29 3.38
N LEU A 267 -8.81 -27.75 3.88
CA LEU A 267 -8.92 -28.62 5.05
C LEU A 267 -9.92 -29.73 4.71
N THR A 268 -9.55 -30.98 4.98
CA THR A 268 -10.39 -32.15 4.76
C THR A 268 -10.57 -32.89 6.07
N ASP A 269 -11.79 -33.35 6.34
CA ASP A 269 -12.13 -34.04 7.60
C ASP A 269 -11.65 -33.23 8.82
N PHE A 270 -11.88 -31.92 8.78
CA PHE A 270 -11.43 -30.98 9.79
C PHE A 270 -12.32 -31.05 11.03
N GLY A 271 -11.70 -31.29 12.17
CA GLY A 271 -12.36 -31.34 13.47
C GLY A 271 -11.75 -30.36 14.46
N LEU A 272 -12.56 -29.96 15.44
CA LEU A 272 -12.17 -29.08 16.53
C LEU A 272 -11.89 -29.90 17.80
N PRO A 273 -10.63 -29.96 18.28
CA PRO A 273 -10.26 -30.83 19.39
C PRO A 273 -10.72 -30.29 20.76
N SER A 274 -11.23 -29.07 20.83
CA SER A 274 -11.68 -28.43 22.06
C SER A 274 -12.90 -27.54 21.80
N LEU A 275 -13.89 -27.62 22.69
CA LEU A 275 -15.05 -26.73 22.70
C LEU A 275 -14.80 -25.40 23.43
N ALA A 276 -13.64 -25.25 24.08
CA ALA A 276 -13.33 -24.09 24.93
C ALA A 276 -12.26 -23.18 24.32
N ARG A 277 -11.53 -23.63 23.28
CA ARG A 277 -10.43 -22.88 22.69
C ARG A 277 -10.72 -22.47 21.24
N PRO A 278 -10.68 -21.17 20.93
CA PRO A 278 -10.73 -20.73 19.55
C PRO A 278 -9.43 -21.07 18.82
N GLN A 279 -9.52 -21.21 17.50
CA GLN A 279 -8.38 -21.39 16.61
C GLN A 279 -8.55 -20.58 15.34
N PHE A 280 -7.44 -20.31 14.65
CA PHE A 280 -7.49 -19.83 13.28
C PHE A 280 -6.47 -20.58 12.43
N THR A 281 -6.63 -20.49 11.11
CA THR A 281 -5.64 -20.99 10.14
C THR A 281 -5.47 -19.99 9.01
N ASP A 282 -4.25 -19.88 8.53
CA ASP A 282 -3.86 -18.95 7.46
C ASP A 282 -3.50 -19.71 6.20
N PHE A 283 -4.13 -19.30 5.09
CA PHE A 283 -3.89 -19.84 3.77
C PHE A 283 -3.43 -18.74 2.80
N ILE A 284 -2.52 -19.08 1.90
CA ILE A 284 -2.02 -18.19 0.86
C ILE A 284 -2.58 -18.63 -0.49
N LEU A 285 -3.41 -17.76 -1.08
CA LEU A 285 -3.86 -17.85 -2.46
C LEU A 285 -2.86 -17.13 -3.36
N SER A 286 -2.28 -17.84 -4.32
CA SER A 286 -1.28 -17.28 -5.22
C SER A 286 -1.92 -16.27 -6.20
N ALA A 287 -1.09 -15.40 -6.79
CA ALA A 287 -1.56 -14.49 -7.84
C ALA A 287 -2.08 -15.23 -9.08
N GLU A 288 -1.51 -16.40 -9.39
CA GLU A 288 -1.87 -17.23 -10.54
C GLU A 288 -3.23 -17.91 -10.36
N ASP A 289 -3.56 -18.25 -9.11
CA ASP A 289 -4.83 -18.89 -8.74
C ASP A 289 -5.93 -17.87 -8.41
N SER A 290 -5.58 -16.57 -8.28
CA SER A 290 -6.54 -15.52 -7.93
C SER A 290 -7.48 -15.20 -9.09
N THR A 291 -8.78 -15.26 -8.81
CA THR A 291 -9.86 -14.93 -9.76
C THR A 291 -10.61 -13.68 -9.30
N CYS A 292 -11.30 -13.00 -10.21
CA CYS A 292 -12.12 -11.83 -9.87
C CYS A 292 -13.25 -12.14 -8.88
N LYS A 293 -13.68 -13.41 -8.82
CA LYS A 293 -14.68 -13.93 -7.89
C LYS A 293 -14.12 -15.15 -7.19
N LEU A 294 -13.88 -15.02 -5.90
CA LEU A 294 -13.42 -16.12 -5.06
C LEU A 294 -14.59 -16.70 -4.28
N ASN A 295 -14.82 -17.99 -4.46
CA ASN A 295 -15.77 -18.74 -3.65
C ASN A 295 -15.02 -19.39 -2.48
N ILE A 296 -15.52 -19.23 -1.28
CA ILE A 296 -15.08 -19.93 -0.08
C ILE A 296 -16.24 -20.75 0.40
N SER A 297 -16.03 -22.03 0.72
CA SER A 297 -17.12 -22.92 1.10
C SER A 297 -16.79 -23.79 2.30
N ILE A 298 -17.81 -24.06 3.11
CA ILE A 298 -17.81 -25.10 4.14
C ILE A 298 -18.79 -26.18 3.70
N GLY A 299 -18.37 -27.43 3.77
CA GLY A 299 -19.16 -28.57 3.32
C GLY A 299 -18.99 -29.78 4.23
N PRO A 300 -19.90 -30.76 4.13
CA PRO A 300 -19.85 -31.94 4.97
C PRO A 300 -18.62 -32.79 4.69
N SER A 301 -18.06 -33.39 5.73
CA SER A 301 -16.99 -34.38 5.60
C SER A 301 -17.44 -35.54 4.67
N LYS A 302 -16.47 -36.06 3.91
CA LYS A 302 -16.71 -37.22 3.04
C LYS A 302 -16.68 -38.54 3.81
N THR A 303 -16.18 -38.54 5.04
CA THR A 303 -16.08 -39.70 5.92
C THR A 303 -17.44 -40.37 6.14
N ALA A 304 -17.46 -41.69 6.13
CA ALA A 304 -18.69 -42.47 6.32
C ALA A 304 -19.22 -42.31 7.76
N ASN A 305 -20.54 -42.30 7.90
CA ASN A 305 -21.25 -42.20 9.19
C ASN A 305 -21.03 -40.90 9.97
N VAL A 306 -20.52 -39.85 9.32
CA VAL A 306 -20.47 -38.50 9.90
C VAL A 306 -21.68 -37.70 9.39
N PRO A 307 -22.51 -37.12 10.30
CA PRO A 307 -23.58 -36.22 9.90
C PRO A 307 -23.05 -35.05 9.06
N PRO A 308 -23.79 -34.60 8.03
CA PRO A 308 -23.37 -33.48 7.22
C PRO A 308 -23.46 -32.19 8.03
N ASP A 309 -22.33 -31.56 8.31
CA ASP A 309 -22.27 -30.36 9.13
C ASP A 309 -21.01 -29.55 8.75
N GLY A 310 -20.86 -28.36 9.33
CA GLY A 310 -19.68 -27.52 9.20
C GLY A 310 -19.98 -26.09 9.63
N ILE A 311 -18.99 -25.42 10.23
CA ILE A 311 -19.13 -24.05 10.75
C ILE A 311 -17.98 -23.15 10.34
N LEU A 312 -18.24 -21.85 10.35
CA LEU A 312 -17.24 -20.80 10.32
C LEU A 312 -17.67 -19.68 11.26
N ASN A 313 -16.74 -19.13 12.04
CA ASN A 313 -17.02 -18.05 13.01
C ASN A 313 -16.60 -16.68 12.49
N GLY A 314 -15.49 -16.63 11.76
CA GLY A 314 -15.00 -15.40 11.14
C GLY A 314 -14.08 -15.69 9.96
N LEU A 315 -13.92 -14.68 9.10
CA LEU A 315 -13.04 -14.74 7.94
C LEU A 315 -12.39 -13.39 7.71
N GLU A 316 -11.09 -13.38 7.49
CA GLU A 316 -10.36 -12.21 7.02
C GLU A 316 -9.67 -12.53 5.69
N ILE A 317 -9.71 -11.58 4.77
CA ILE A 317 -9.00 -11.65 3.49
C ILE A 317 -8.10 -10.43 3.42
N PHE A 318 -6.80 -10.67 3.27
CA PHE A 318 -5.80 -9.64 3.11
C PHE A 318 -5.12 -9.79 1.76
N LYS A 319 -5.06 -8.71 1.00
CA LYS A 319 -4.29 -8.64 -0.24
C LYS A 319 -2.84 -8.33 0.10
N PHE A 320 -1.91 -9.07 -0.47
CA PHE A 320 -0.50 -8.73 -0.38
C PHE A 320 -0.30 -7.41 -1.11
N ASN A 321 0.15 -6.42 -0.36
CA ASN A 321 0.60 -5.17 -0.91
C ASN A 321 2.05 -5.34 -1.38
N ASN A 322 2.23 -6.31 -2.28
CA ASN A 322 3.52 -6.62 -2.85
C ASN A 322 4.03 -5.35 -3.53
N ILE A 323 5.26 -4.99 -3.17
CA ILE A 323 6.15 -4.17 -3.97
C ILE A 323 6.23 -4.88 -5.32
N SER A 324 5.26 -4.61 -6.18
CA SER A 324 5.36 -4.95 -7.57
C SER A 324 6.53 -4.12 -8.03
N SER A 325 7.69 -4.77 -8.15
CA SER A 325 8.45 -4.72 -9.39
C SER A 325 7.48 -4.93 -10.56
N ARG A 326 6.61 -3.95 -10.82
CA ARG A 326 6.22 -3.63 -12.18
C ARG A 326 7.55 -3.29 -12.81
N ASN A 327 8.11 -4.29 -13.48
CA ASN A 327 9.10 -4.07 -14.51
C ASN A 327 8.43 -3.16 -15.53
N TYR A 328 8.45 -1.85 -15.27
CA TYR A 328 8.66 -0.91 -16.34
C TYR A 328 9.98 -1.37 -16.96
N ALA A 329 9.87 -2.05 -18.09
CA ALA A 329 10.94 -2.12 -19.06
C ALA A 329 11.27 -0.65 -19.39
N GLY A 330 12.21 -0.09 -18.62
CA GLY A 330 12.37 1.36 -18.49
C GLY A 330 12.99 1.75 -17.15
N SER A 331 14.28 1.43 -17.01
CA SER A 331 15.21 1.99 -16.02
C SER A 331 14.84 1.85 -14.54
N ARG A 332 15.50 0.88 -13.87
CA ARG A 332 15.65 0.89 -12.41
C ARG A 332 16.58 2.05 -12.00
N VAL A 333 16.05 3.26 -11.91
CA VAL A 333 16.72 4.31 -11.14
C VAL A 333 16.18 4.22 -9.71
N SER A 334 16.99 3.68 -8.81
CA SER A 334 16.70 3.73 -7.37
C SER A 334 16.40 5.18 -6.97
N LEU A 335 15.35 5.41 -6.17
CA LEU A 335 15.01 6.71 -5.60
C LEU A 335 16.21 7.38 -4.88
N VAL A 336 17.13 6.56 -4.35
CA VAL A 336 18.39 7.00 -3.74
C VAL A 336 19.33 7.67 -4.77
N ILE A 337 19.34 7.19 -6.01
CA ILE A 337 20.15 7.74 -7.10
C ILE A 337 19.57 9.08 -7.57
N VAL A 338 18.24 9.18 -7.68
CA VAL A 338 17.57 10.43 -8.08
C VAL A 338 17.78 11.52 -7.02
N LEU A 339 17.59 11.21 -5.73
CA LEU A 339 17.89 12.17 -4.66
C LEU A 339 19.39 12.52 -4.59
N GLY A 340 20.27 11.54 -4.81
CA GLY A 340 21.72 11.76 -4.85
C GLY A 340 22.14 12.75 -5.95
N ILE A 341 21.59 12.62 -7.16
CA ILE A 341 21.90 13.52 -8.28
C ILE A 341 21.42 14.95 -7.99
N VAL A 342 20.23 15.12 -7.39
CA VAL A 342 19.69 16.44 -7.03
C VAL A 342 20.55 17.12 -5.96
N VAL A 343 21.02 16.37 -4.95
CA VAL A 343 21.89 16.92 -3.90
C VAL A 343 23.25 17.32 -4.47
N VAL A 344 23.85 16.51 -5.35
CA VAL A 344 25.13 16.84 -6.00
C VAL A 344 25.00 18.05 -6.94
N ALA A 345 23.89 18.17 -7.66
CA ALA A 345 23.60 19.33 -8.51
C ALA A 345 23.42 20.61 -7.67
N MET A 346 22.74 20.52 -6.53
CA MET A 346 22.56 21.66 -5.62
C MET A 346 23.88 22.10 -4.98
N ILE A 347 24.73 21.15 -4.55
CA ILE A 347 26.05 21.45 -3.99
C ILE A 347 26.95 22.08 -5.05
N SER A 348 26.97 21.55 -6.26
CA SER A 348 27.79 22.09 -7.35
C SER A 348 27.32 23.49 -7.78
N PHE A 349 26.01 23.75 -7.83
CA PHE A 349 25.47 25.08 -8.08
C PHE A 349 25.87 26.11 -7.00
N VAL A 350 25.80 25.74 -5.72
CA VAL A 350 26.24 26.61 -4.62
C VAL A 350 27.73 26.93 -4.72
N ILE A 351 28.57 25.93 -5.04
CA ILE A 351 30.02 26.14 -5.25
C ILE A 351 30.27 27.10 -6.42
N ILE A 352 29.56 26.95 -7.55
CA ILE A 352 29.69 27.84 -8.71
C ILE A 352 29.31 29.28 -8.34
N VAL A 353 28.22 29.48 -7.58
CA VAL A 353 27.80 30.82 -7.13
C VAL A 353 28.83 31.43 -6.18
N LEU A 354 29.40 30.65 -5.24
CA LEU A 354 30.42 31.13 -4.31
C LEU A 354 31.74 31.47 -5.04
N VAL A 355 32.17 30.66 -6.00
CA VAL A 355 33.35 30.94 -6.84
C VAL A 355 33.10 32.16 -7.72
N GLY A 356 31.91 32.28 -8.31
CA GLY A 356 31.48 33.43 -9.10
C GLY A 356 31.52 34.73 -8.30
N LYS A 357 31.00 34.72 -7.06
CA LYS A 357 31.08 35.87 -6.15
C LYS A 357 32.52 36.25 -5.81
N ARG A 358 33.38 35.26 -5.49
CA ARG A 358 34.82 35.50 -5.21
C ARG A 358 35.58 36.06 -6.41
N GLN A 359 35.26 35.61 -7.62
CA GLN A 359 35.85 36.12 -8.87
C GLN A 359 35.43 37.57 -9.15
N LEU A 360 34.17 37.92 -8.84
CA LEU A 360 33.66 39.28 -9.00
C LEU A 360 34.27 40.26 -7.98
N GLU A 361 34.50 39.80 -6.74
CA GLU A 361 35.18 40.57 -5.70
C GLU A 361 36.66 40.81 -6.04
N LYS A 362 37.36 39.80 -6.59
CA LYS A 362 38.73 39.99 -7.11
C LYS A 362 38.81 41.02 -8.23
N LYS A 363 37.82 41.07 -9.13
CA LYS A 363 37.73 42.12 -10.18
C LYS A 363 37.42 43.50 -9.62
N ARG A 364 36.66 43.59 -8.51
CA ARG A 364 36.42 44.87 -7.80
C ARG A 364 37.67 45.39 -7.09
N HIS A 365 38.51 44.52 -6.53
CA HIS A 365 39.78 44.93 -5.92
C HIS A 365 40.90 45.24 -6.92
N PHE A 366 40.87 44.69 -8.15
CA PHE A 366 41.90 44.95 -9.16
C PHE A 366 41.72 46.28 -9.93
N LYS A 367 40.50 46.84 -9.97
CA LYS A 367 40.23 48.09 -10.71
C LYS A 367 40.64 49.38 -9.98
N MET A 368 41.12 49.28 -8.73
CA MET A 368 41.46 50.44 -7.89
C MET A 368 42.98 50.63 -7.67
N ARG A 369 43.85 49.90 -8.38
CA ARG A 369 45.30 50.02 -8.18
C ARG A 369 46.12 49.66 -9.43
N ARG A 370 46.29 50.62 -10.35
CA ARG A 370 47.56 50.93 -11.08
C ARG A 370 47.31 51.87 -12.26
N ARG A 371 47.36 53.15 -11.94
CA ARG A 371 48.02 54.16 -12.78
C ARG A 371 49.53 53.94 -12.61
N SER A 372 50.27 54.07 -13.70
CA SER A 372 51.74 54.19 -13.82
C SER A 372 52.59 52.96 -14.19
N THR A 373 53.29 53.17 -15.32
CA THR A 373 54.71 52.94 -15.58
C THR A 373 55.12 51.73 -16.44
N ILE A 374 55.60 52.11 -17.62
CA ILE A 374 56.38 51.42 -18.64
C ILE A 374 57.67 50.78 -18.07
N LYS A 375 58.06 49.59 -18.54
CA LYS A 375 59.42 49.27 -19.03
C LYS A 375 59.52 47.85 -19.63
N ASN A 376 60.19 47.80 -20.77
CA ASN A 376 60.59 46.64 -21.58
C ASN A 376 61.49 45.66 -20.81
N THR A 377 61.35 44.35 -21.03
CA THR A 377 62.46 43.39 -21.21
C THR A 377 61.94 42.09 -21.86
N VAL A 378 62.71 41.56 -22.82
CA VAL A 378 62.66 40.27 -23.55
C VAL A 378 64.07 39.65 -23.34
N PRO A 379 64.44 38.34 -23.51
CA PRO A 379 63.77 37.13 -24.05
C PRO A 379 63.94 35.80 -23.24
N CYS A 380 63.28 34.71 -23.67
CA CYS A 380 63.92 33.51 -24.30
C CYS A 380 63.23 32.13 -24.03
N HIS A 381 62.61 31.57 -25.09
CA HIS A 381 62.60 30.17 -25.59
C HIS A 381 62.29 28.97 -24.67
N ASN A 382 61.20 28.22 -24.96
CA ASN A 382 61.21 27.04 -25.87
C ASN A 382 59.87 26.25 -25.83
N GLY A 383 59.33 25.95 -27.03
CA GLY A 383 58.68 24.67 -27.39
C GLY A 383 57.36 24.24 -26.73
N ASP A 384 56.23 24.73 -27.23
CA ASP A 384 55.07 23.90 -27.64
C ASP A 384 54.00 24.81 -28.28
N LEU A 385 53.86 24.77 -29.61
CA LEU A 385 52.97 25.66 -30.37
C LEU A 385 51.52 25.15 -30.37
N SER A 386 50.84 25.31 -29.23
CA SER A 386 49.38 25.39 -29.21
C SER A 386 48.97 26.83 -29.55
N TYR A 387 48.69 27.09 -30.83
CA TYR A 387 48.08 28.36 -31.23
C TYR A 387 46.67 28.44 -30.64
N ARG A 388 46.52 29.21 -29.57
CA ARG A 388 45.22 29.55 -29.00
C ARG A 388 44.81 30.90 -29.55
N PHE A 389 43.89 30.89 -30.50
CA PHE A 389 43.25 32.12 -30.97
C PHE A 389 42.20 32.57 -29.95
N MET A 390 42.19 33.86 -29.63
CA MET A 390 41.08 34.48 -28.93
C MET A 390 39.83 34.48 -29.83
N LEU A 391 38.65 34.44 -29.22
CA LEU A 391 37.39 34.50 -29.98
C LEU A 391 37.30 35.74 -30.87
N SER A 392 37.88 36.87 -30.46
CA SER A 392 37.95 38.08 -31.26
C SER A 392 38.77 37.90 -32.55
N GLU A 393 39.88 37.17 -32.47
CA GLU A 393 40.73 36.87 -33.63
C GLU A 393 40.00 35.93 -34.59
N LEU A 394 39.27 34.94 -34.05
CA LEU A 394 38.44 34.04 -34.87
C LEU A 394 37.28 34.79 -35.53
N GLN A 395 36.63 35.72 -34.83
CA GLN A 395 35.58 36.55 -35.38
C GLN A 395 36.11 37.47 -36.49
N GLU A 396 37.29 38.06 -36.32
CA GLU A 396 37.90 38.88 -37.37
C GLU A 396 38.29 38.03 -38.58
N ALA A 397 38.97 36.90 -38.37
CA ALA A 397 39.45 36.03 -39.44
C ALA A 397 38.31 35.41 -40.28
N THR A 398 37.12 35.22 -39.71
CA THR A 398 35.96 34.58 -40.37
C THR A 398 34.86 35.57 -40.77
N HIS A 399 35.12 36.88 -40.74
CA HIS A 399 34.10 37.92 -40.94
C HIS A 399 32.85 37.71 -40.07
N ASN A 400 33.09 37.42 -38.79
CA ASN A 400 32.10 37.14 -37.76
C ASN A 400 31.22 35.92 -38.08
N PHE A 401 31.86 34.83 -38.53
CA PHE A 401 31.21 33.58 -38.93
C PHE A 401 30.19 33.75 -40.07
N ASP A 402 30.59 34.46 -41.12
CA ASP A 402 29.75 34.69 -42.31
C ASP A 402 29.39 33.36 -42.99
N GLU A 403 28.10 33.15 -43.25
CA GLU A 403 27.56 31.95 -43.90
C GLU A 403 28.11 31.76 -45.32
N ASN A 404 28.52 32.83 -46.00
CA ASN A 404 29.15 32.74 -47.32
C ASN A 404 30.56 32.16 -47.29
N TRP A 405 31.16 32.02 -46.10
CA TRP A 405 32.51 31.49 -45.89
C TRP A 405 32.51 30.05 -45.35
N VAL A 406 31.35 29.40 -45.32
CA VAL A 406 31.22 28.00 -44.94
C VAL A 406 31.79 27.12 -46.05
N ILE A 407 32.79 26.31 -45.72
CA ILE A 407 33.44 25.37 -46.64
C ILE A 407 32.92 23.93 -46.47
N GLY A 408 32.13 23.67 -45.43
CA GLY A 408 31.47 22.37 -45.23
C GLY A 408 30.59 22.33 -43.98
N VAL A 409 29.61 21.41 -43.98
CA VAL A 409 28.71 21.16 -42.85
C VAL A 409 28.59 19.65 -42.62
N GLY A 410 28.78 19.20 -41.38
CA GLY A 410 28.67 17.78 -41.02
C GLY A 410 28.15 17.58 -39.60
N GLY A 411 28.19 16.32 -39.12
CA GLY A 411 27.66 15.93 -37.80
C GLY A 411 28.31 16.60 -36.58
N PHE A 412 29.40 17.35 -36.78
CA PHE A 412 30.10 18.11 -35.73
C PHE A 412 30.02 19.63 -35.93
N GLY A 413 29.18 20.13 -36.86
CA GLY A 413 28.94 21.55 -37.07
C GLY A 413 29.41 22.09 -38.43
N LYS A 414 29.44 23.42 -38.55
CA LYS A 414 29.90 24.16 -39.74
C LYS A 414 31.40 24.42 -39.66
N VAL A 415 32.07 24.34 -40.81
CA VAL A 415 33.48 24.70 -40.97
C VAL A 415 33.56 25.97 -41.79
N TYR A 416 34.22 27.01 -41.26
CA TYR A 416 34.39 28.30 -41.90
C TYR A 416 35.82 28.46 -42.42
N ASN A 417 35.98 29.11 -43.57
CA ASN A 417 37.27 29.61 -44.03
C ASN A 417 37.66 30.86 -43.23
N GLY A 418 38.95 31.06 -42.95
CA GLY A 418 39.42 32.28 -42.29
C GLY A 418 40.89 32.58 -42.56
N VAL A 419 41.24 33.87 -42.56
CA VAL A 419 42.60 34.38 -42.82
C VAL A 419 43.07 35.22 -41.64
N PHE A 420 44.22 34.87 -41.07
CA PHE A 420 44.89 35.67 -40.04
C PHE A 420 45.96 36.54 -40.70
N PHE A 421 45.99 37.83 -40.35
CA PHE A 421 46.95 38.81 -40.89
C PHE A 421 48.06 39.15 -39.89
#